data_AF-A0A346PN25-F1
#
_entry.id   AF-A0A346PN25-F1
#
_cell.length_a   1.000
_cell.length_b   1.000
_cell.length_c   1.000
_cell.angle_alpha   90.00
_cell.angle_beta   90.00
_cell.angle_gamma   90.00
#
_symmetry.space_group_name_H-M   'P 1'
#
loop_
_entity.id
_entity.type
_entity.pdbx_description
1 polymer ?
#
loop_
_entity_poly.entity_id
_entity_poly.type
_entity_poly.pdbx_seq_one_letter_code
_entity_poly.pdbx_strand_id
1 'polypeptide(L)'
;MTRSVWIKADDAVGDWDDRRPRITAALEAGADWVLVDEADVARVRELGDINVAAYRTDGDVTLVDDVEASDDPDERPDAIIVGKDGEGDGTVDIPEDFSGSADLSTLRRDGDLERGAYVRILGKEYEAFAETAADEADYTIVVGEDWTIIPLENLIARIGEETELVAGVTTPEEAKTAFETLEIGSDAVLLDSDDPDAIRETVEVRDEAERERLELEYAEVLEVERIGSADRVCIDTGNLLDHDEGMLVGSMARGLVFVHAETAESPYVASRPFRVNAGAVHAYVRTPDGGTKYLSELQSGDEVQVVDTNGTTREAIVGRVKIEKRPMFRVALETDDGDRVETLLQNAETIKVATGEGRKAITDLEAGDDLLLYYEDTARHFGEAVEESIIEK
;
A
#
# COMPACT_ATOMS: atom_id res chain seq x y z
N MET A 1 -3.27 3.65 10.84
CA MET A 1 -4.40 3.03 10.13
C MET A 1 -3.94 2.82 8.69
N THR A 2 -4.45 1.79 8.01
CA THR A 2 -4.15 1.56 6.60
C THR A 2 -4.92 2.57 5.77
N ARG A 3 -4.26 3.20 4.80
CA ARG A 3 -4.89 4.17 3.90
C ARG A 3 -5.86 3.44 2.98
N SER A 4 -6.96 4.09 2.57
CA SER A 4 -7.94 3.45 1.67
C SER A 4 -8.27 4.30 0.43
N VAL A 5 -8.68 3.62 -0.66
CA VAL A 5 -9.11 4.23 -1.92
C VAL A 5 -10.55 3.84 -2.20
N TRP A 6 -11.40 4.86 -2.30
CA TRP A 6 -12.80 4.77 -2.64
C TRP A 6 -13.00 5.25 -4.08
N ILE A 7 -13.83 4.55 -4.84
CA ILE A 7 -14.19 4.97 -6.19
C ILE A 7 -15.66 5.42 -6.20
N LYS A 8 -15.90 6.69 -6.50
CA LYS A 8 -17.27 7.21 -6.70
C LYS A 8 -17.86 6.58 -7.95
N ALA A 9 -19.09 6.09 -7.92
CA ALA A 9 -19.76 5.46 -9.06
C ALA A 9 -21.29 5.61 -8.94
N ASP A 10 -21.74 6.81 -8.58
CA ASP A 10 -23.14 7.19 -8.41
C ASP A 10 -23.78 7.70 -9.72
N ASP A 11 -25.07 8.02 -9.69
CA ASP A 11 -25.88 8.45 -10.84
C ASP A 11 -25.35 9.70 -11.57
N ALA A 12 -24.48 10.49 -10.93
CA ALA A 12 -23.77 11.61 -11.56
C ALA A 12 -22.84 11.16 -12.70
N VAL A 13 -22.36 9.90 -12.67
CA VAL A 13 -21.54 9.30 -13.72
C VAL A 13 -22.36 8.99 -14.97
N GLY A 14 -23.62 8.56 -14.79
CA GLY A 14 -24.49 8.13 -15.88
C GLY A 14 -25.35 6.95 -15.50
N ASP A 15 -25.75 6.16 -16.49
CA ASP A 15 -26.55 4.96 -16.24
C ASP A 15 -25.67 3.78 -15.80
N TRP A 16 -26.28 2.60 -15.63
CA TRP A 16 -25.54 1.41 -15.20
C TRP A 16 -24.45 0.97 -16.19
N ASP A 17 -24.64 1.18 -17.49
CA ASP A 17 -23.63 0.83 -18.49
C ASP A 17 -22.43 1.78 -18.45
N ASP A 18 -22.60 3.01 -17.95
CA ASP A 18 -21.52 3.97 -17.68
C ASP A 18 -20.82 3.67 -16.35
N ARG A 19 -21.57 3.27 -15.31
CA ARG A 19 -21.03 2.98 -13.96
C ARG A 19 -20.32 1.63 -13.86
N ARG A 20 -20.81 0.60 -14.55
CA ARG A 20 -20.25 -0.77 -14.48
C ARG A 20 -18.77 -0.85 -14.84
N PRO A 21 -18.27 -0.22 -15.93
CA PRO A 21 -16.85 -0.23 -16.26
C PRO A 21 -15.97 0.36 -15.16
N ARG A 22 -16.44 1.42 -14.51
CA ARG A 22 -15.73 2.10 -13.43
C ARG A 22 -15.60 1.23 -12.18
N ILE A 23 -16.68 0.56 -11.79
CA ILE A 23 -16.68 -0.44 -10.69
C ILE A 23 -15.80 -1.64 -11.02
N THR A 24 -15.84 -2.11 -12.28
CA THR A 24 -14.98 -3.21 -12.73
C THR A 24 -13.51 -2.83 -12.69
N ALA A 25 -13.16 -1.61 -13.11
CA ALA A 25 -11.80 -1.09 -13.00
C ALA A 25 -11.34 -0.97 -11.54
N ALA A 26 -12.23 -0.55 -10.63
CA ALA A 26 -11.96 -0.50 -9.19
C ALA A 26 -11.61 -1.89 -8.62
N LEU A 27 -12.41 -2.91 -8.95
CA LEU A 27 -12.19 -4.30 -8.58
C LEU A 27 -10.86 -4.85 -9.14
N GLU A 28 -10.57 -4.57 -10.41
CA GLU A 28 -9.33 -5.02 -11.07
C GLU A 28 -8.08 -4.33 -10.52
N ALA A 29 -8.22 -3.06 -10.10
CA ALA A 29 -7.13 -2.27 -9.52
C ALA A 29 -6.86 -2.60 -8.06
N GLY A 30 -7.82 -3.21 -7.34
CA GLY A 30 -7.70 -3.45 -5.90
C GLY A 30 -8.03 -2.22 -5.05
N ALA A 31 -9.03 -1.43 -5.47
CA ALA A 31 -9.62 -0.40 -4.63
C ALA A 31 -10.40 -1.03 -3.46
N ASP A 32 -10.49 -0.30 -2.35
CA ASP A 32 -11.06 -0.82 -1.09
C ASP A 32 -12.57 -0.68 -1.05
N TRP A 33 -13.09 0.41 -1.63
CA TRP A 33 -14.50 0.78 -1.57
C TRP A 33 -15.03 1.30 -2.90
N VAL A 34 -16.33 1.11 -3.13
CA VAL A 34 -17.09 1.84 -4.15
C VAL A 34 -18.25 2.57 -3.50
N LEU A 35 -18.44 3.85 -3.88
CA LEU A 35 -19.54 4.69 -3.42
C LEU A 35 -20.59 4.82 -4.52
N VAL A 36 -21.77 4.25 -4.30
CA VAL A 36 -22.85 4.14 -5.28
C VAL A 36 -24.18 4.68 -4.72
N ASP A 37 -25.24 4.65 -5.51
CA ASP A 37 -26.59 4.86 -4.99
C ASP A 37 -27.17 3.54 -4.43
N GLU A 38 -28.09 3.62 -3.47
CA GLU A 38 -28.70 2.46 -2.81
C GLU A 38 -29.31 1.45 -3.80
N ALA A 39 -29.82 1.92 -4.95
CA ALA A 39 -30.40 1.09 -6.00
C ALA A 39 -29.39 0.19 -6.75
N ASP A 40 -28.09 0.46 -6.65
CA ASP A 40 -27.05 -0.27 -7.38
C ASP A 40 -26.26 -1.26 -6.50
N VAL A 41 -26.47 -1.28 -5.18
CA VAL A 41 -25.75 -2.13 -4.21
C VAL A 41 -25.73 -3.60 -4.63
N ALA A 42 -26.92 -4.19 -4.89
CA ALA A 42 -27.02 -5.59 -5.29
C ALA A 42 -26.28 -5.90 -6.60
N ARG A 43 -26.28 -4.96 -7.55
CA ARG A 43 -25.59 -5.14 -8.82
C ARG A 43 -24.07 -5.06 -8.68
N VAL A 44 -23.57 -4.25 -7.75
CA VAL A 44 -22.14 -4.18 -7.43
C VAL A 44 -21.67 -5.52 -6.85
N ARG A 45 -22.42 -6.10 -5.90
CA ARG A 45 -22.12 -7.40 -5.30
C ARG A 45 -22.06 -8.54 -6.33
N GLU A 46 -22.86 -8.46 -7.39
CA GLU A 46 -22.80 -9.42 -8.51
C GLU A 46 -21.49 -9.34 -9.32
N LEU A 47 -20.76 -8.21 -9.30
CA LEU A 47 -19.52 -8.01 -10.05
C LEU A 47 -18.30 -8.59 -9.34
N GLY A 48 -18.25 -8.54 -8.01
CA GLY A 48 -17.10 -9.00 -7.24
C GLY A 48 -17.17 -8.63 -5.76
N ASP A 49 -16.16 -9.06 -5.03
CA ASP A 49 -15.99 -8.80 -3.60
C ASP A 49 -15.26 -7.45 -3.41
N ILE A 50 -15.99 -6.45 -2.92
CA ILE A 50 -15.52 -5.10 -2.61
C ILE A 50 -16.47 -4.48 -1.59
N ASN A 51 -15.97 -3.60 -0.72
CA ASN A 51 -16.83 -2.90 0.21
C ASN A 51 -17.71 -1.88 -0.54
N VAL A 52 -18.99 -1.82 -0.19
CA VAL A 52 -19.99 -0.99 -0.87
C VAL A 52 -20.53 0.04 0.09
N ALA A 53 -20.22 1.31 -0.17
CA ALA A 53 -20.87 2.43 0.47
C ALA A 53 -22.00 2.95 -0.42
N ALA A 54 -23.14 3.30 0.18
CA ALA A 54 -24.30 3.77 -0.58
C ALA A 54 -24.83 5.11 -0.08
N TYR A 55 -25.11 6.03 -1.00
CA TYR A 55 -25.83 7.25 -0.69
C TYR A 55 -27.26 6.94 -0.26
N ARG A 56 -27.68 7.55 0.85
CA ARG A 56 -29.07 7.59 1.30
C ARG A 56 -29.60 9.01 1.18
N THR A 57 -30.60 9.20 0.32
CA THR A 57 -31.26 10.48 0.10
C THR A 57 -32.60 10.51 0.85
N ASP A 58 -32.87 11.59 1.57
CA ASP A 58 -34.08 11.75 2.40
C ASP A 58 -35.40 11.82 1.58
N GLY A 59 -35.30 11.80 0.24
CA GLY A 59 -36.45 11.74 -0.67
C GLY A 59 -37.20 10.40 -0.66
N ASP A 60 -36.56 9.32 -0.18
CA ASP A 60 -37.18 7.99 -0.05
C ASP A 60 -37.69 7.72 1.38
N VAL A 61 -37.83 8.77 2.20
CA VAL A 61 -38.65 8.74 3.42
C VAL A 61 -40.13 8.77 3.01
N THR A 62 -40.57 7.74 2.27
CA THR A 62 -41.97 7.37 2.34
C THR A 62 -42.22 6.90 3.76
N LEU A 63 -43.05 7.68 4.45
CA LEU A 63 -43.68 7.42 5.74
C LEU A 63 -44.26 5.99 5.82
N VAL A 64 -43.39 5.01 6.07
CA VAL A 64 -43.71 3.69 6.60
C VAL A 64 -42.51 3.29 7.45
N ASP A 65 -42.67 3.44 8.76
CA ASP A 65 -41.93 2.67 9.76
C ASP A 65 -41.78 1.21 9.27
N ASP A 66 -40.59 0.62 9.37
CA ASP A 66 -40.33 -0.80 9.13
C ASP A 66 -40.51 -1.32 7.68
N VAL A 67 -39.73 -0.80 6.72
CA VAL A 67 -39.08 -1.74 5.79
C VAL A 67 -37.78 -2.09 6.47
N GLU A 68 -37.76 -3.26 7.10
CA GLU A 68 -36.54 -3.95 7.47
C GLU A 68 -35.51 -3.63 6.38
N ALA A 69 -34.35 -3.08 6.75
CA ALA A 69 -33.17 -3.18 5.89
C ALA A 69 -33.25 -4.59 5.31
N SER A 70 -33.29 -4.75 3.99
CA SER A 70 -33.54 -6.05 3.37
C SER A 70 -32.71 -7.10 4.10
N ASP A 71 -33.32 -8.13 4.70
CA ASP A 71 -32.56 -9.16 5.44
C ASP A 71 -31.60 -9.93 4.52
N ASP A 72 -31.68 -9.68 3.21
CA ASP A 72 -30.73 -10.11 2.23
C ASP A 72 -29.42 -9.30 2.35
N PRO A 73 -28.32 -9.92 2.80
CA PRO A 73 -27.03 -9.23 2.89
C PRO A 73 -26.53 -8.73 1.53
N ASP A 74 -27.01 -9.31 0.41
CA ASP A 74 -26.62 -8.89 -0.94
C ASP A 74 -27.29 -7.56 -1.34
N GLU A 75 -28.35 -7.14 -0.65
CA GLU A 75 -29.04 -5.86 -0.87
C GLU A 75 -28.64 -4.79 0.16
N ARG A 76 -27.79 -5.12 1.14
CA ARG A 76 -27.32 -4.19 2.17
C ARG A 76 -25.93 -3.63 1.84
N PRO A 77 -25.75 -2.30 1.88
CA PRO A 77 -24.41 -1.71 1.81
C PRO A 77 -23.64 -1.98 3.11
N ASP A 78 -22.32 -1.91 3.02
CA ASP A 78 -21.42 -2.00 4.18
C ASP A 78 -21.43 -0.68 4.98
N ALA A 79 -21.55 0.45 4.29
CA ALA A 79 -21.69 1.78 4.90
C ALA A 79 -22.79 2.62 4.24
N ILE A 80 -23.49 3.43 5.04
CA ILE A 80 -24.52 4.37 4.57
C ILE A 80 -23.94 5.79 4.57
N ILE A 81 -23.97 6.46 3.43
CA ILE A 81 -23.46 7.82 3.27
C ILE A 81 -24.62 8.81 3.16
N VAL A 82 -24.62 9.84 4.01
CA VAL A 82 -25.69 10.85 4.13
C VAL A 82 -25.16 12.21 3.69
N GLY A 83 -25.94 12.96 2.91
CA GLY A 83 -25.64 14.35 2.54
C GLY A 83 -25.72 14.66 1.05
N LYS A 84 -25.78 13.65 0.19
CA LYS A 84 -26.15 13.81 -1.22
C LYS A 84 -27.64 14.16 -1.32
N ASP A 85 -27.98 15.10 -2.21
CA ASP A 85 -29.31 15.70 -2.35
C ASP A 85 -29.86 16.30 -1.02
N GLY A 86 -28.95 16.66 -0.11
CA GLY A 86 -29.24 17.03 1.28
C GLY A 86 -28.59 18.33 1.69
N GLU A 87 -28.33 18.48 3.00
CA GLU A 87 -27.67 19.67 3.56
C GLU A 87 -26.17 19.63 3.27
N GLY A 88 -25.56 18.44 3.26
CA GLY A 88 -24.14 18.23 3.02
C GLY A 88 -23.63 18.67 1.64
N ASP A 89 -24.45 18.56 0.58
CA ASP A 89 -24.08 18.94 -0.79
C ASP A 89 -24.65 20.29 -1.26
N GLY A 90 -25.45 20.94 -0.42
CA GLY A 90 -26.08 22.24 -0.65
C GLY A 90 -27.38 22.20 -1.46
N THR A 91 -27.96 21.03 -1.66
CA THR A 91 -29.30 20.88 -2.26
C THR A 91 -30.40 21.39 -1.32
N VAL A 92 -30.20 21.20 -0.02
CA VAL A 92 -31.02 21.75 1.08
C VAL A 92 -30.16 22.73 1.88
N ASP A 93 -30.75 23.85 2.31
CA ASP A 93 -30.04 24.84 3.12
C ASP A 93 -29.69 24.26 4.51
N ILE A 94 -28.42 24.38 4.92
CA ILE A 94 -27.98 24.02 6.28
C ILE A 94 -28.73 24.89 7.31
N PRO A 95 -29.33 24.31 8.37
CA PRO A 95 -30.03 25.08 9.39
C PRO A 95 -29.07 25.93 10.23
N GLU A 96 -29.54 27.08 10.75
CA GLU A 96 -28.77 27.94 11.67
C GLU A 96 -28.34 27.19 12.97
N ASP A 97 -29.10 26.16 13.35
CA ASP A 97 -28.82 25.27 14.48
C ASP A 97 -28.78 23.82 13.98
N PHE A 98 -27.62 23.19 14.12
CA PHE A 98 -27.35 21.82 13.68
C PHE A 98 -28.18 20.75 14.41
N SER A 99 -28.83 21.07 15.52
CA SER A 99 -29.82 20.17 16.13
C SER A 99 -31.05 19.94 15.25
N GLY A 100 -31.34 20.84 14.31
CA GLY A 100 -32.41 20.71 13.33
C GLY A 100 -32.00 20.07 12.01
N SER A 101 -30.73 19.69 11.86
CA SER A 101 -30.19 19.10 10.64
C SER A 101 -30.80 17.72 10.39
N ALA A 102 -31.32 17.51 9.18
CA ALA A 102 -31.86 16.22 8.77
C ALA A 102 -30.73 15.18 8.61
N ASP A 103 -29.63 15.59 7.98
CA ASP A 103 -28.45 14.76 7.74
C ASP A 103 -27.81 14.30 9.07
N LEU A 104 -27.52 15.22 9.99
CA LEU A 104 -26.95 14.89 11.30
C LEU A 104 -27.93 14.05 12.14
N SER A 105 -29.23 14.29 12.02
CA SER A 105 -30.24 13.45 12.70
C SER A 105 -30.24 12.02 12.17
N THR A 106 -29.91 11.82 10.90
CA THR A 106 -29.78 10.49 10.29
C THR A 106 -28.47 9.82 10.68
N LEU A 107 -27.37 10.56 10.79
CA LEU A 107 -26.08 10.06 11.28
C LEU A 107 -26.17 9.59 12.74
N ARG A 108 -26.83 10.37 13.60
CA ARG A 108 -27.09 10.05 15.03
C ARG A 108 -27.92 8.80 15.30
N ARG A 109 -28.53 8.18 14.28
CA ARG A 109 -29.39 7.02 14.50
C ARG A 109 -28.54 5.80 14.84
N ASP A 110 -28.74 5.26 16.03
CA ASP A 110 -28.20 3.94 16.41
C ASP A 110 -28.58 2.87 15.38
N GLY A 111 -27.61 2.06 14.97
CA GLY A 111 -27.78 0.95 14.04
C GLY A 111 -26.52 0.10 13.95
N ASP A 112 -26.63 -1.07 13.32
CA ASP A 112 -25.51 -2.01 13.16
C ASP A 112 -24.62 -1.70 11.94
N LEU A 113 -24.95 -0.68 11.14
CA LEU A 113 -24.23 -0.28 9.93
C LEU A 113 -23.37 0.96 10.18
N GLU A 114 -22.18 0.98 9.60
CA GLU A 114 -21.31 2.15 9.57
C GLU A 114 -21.97 3.30 8.80
N ARG A 115 -21.72 4.53 9.26
CA ARG A 115 -22.34 5.73 8.70
C ARG A 115 -21.29 6.74 8.33
N GLY A 116 -21.46 7.33 7.16
CA GLY A 116 -20.61 8.39 6.69
C GLY A 116 -21.37 9.66 6.34
N ALA A 117 -20.72 10.80 6.53
CA ALA A 117 -21.18 12.09 6.05
C ALA A 117 -20.55 12.39 4.68
N TYR A 118 -21.34 12.92 3.73
CA TYR A 118 -20.86 13.46 2.48
C TYR A 118 -21.07 14.98 2.46
N VAL A 119 -19.98 15.73 2.44
CA VAL A 119 -20.03 17.19 2.50
C VAL A 119 -19.24 17.80 1.36
N ARG A 120 -19.92 18.60 0.53
CA ARG A 120 -19.25 19.46 -0.45
C ARG A 120 -18.87 20.77 0.23
N ILE A 121 -17.58 21.11 0.18
CA ILE A 121 -17.09 22.32 0.86
C ILE A 121 -17.35 23.54 -0.03
N LEU A 122 -18.57 24.09 0.05
CA LEU A 122 -18.99 25.27 -0.71
C LEU A 122 -18.67 26.60 0.01
N GLY A 123 -18.21 26.53 1.26
CA GLY A 123 -17.83 27.68 2.08
C GLY A 123 -17.63 27.32 3.55
N LYS A 124 -17.37 28.33 4.39
CA LYS A 124 -17.05 28.14 5.81
C LYS A 124 -18.15 27.47 6.64
N GLU A 125 -19.41 27.62 6.23
CA GLU A 125 -20.53 26.95 6.90
C GLU A 125 -20.49 25.43 6.69
N TYR A 126 -20.08 24.96 5.50
CA TYR A 126 -19.89 23.55 5.20
C TYR A 126 -18.65 22.97 5.89
N GLU A 127 -17.60 23.77 6.11
CA GLU A 127 -16.46 23.34 6.93
C GLU A 127 -16.89 23.05 8.38
N ALA A 128 -17.70 23.93 8.98
CA ALA A 128 -18.22 23.73 10.34
C ALA A 128 -19.24 22.58 10.40
N PHE A 129 -20.01 22.39 9.34
CA PHE A 129 -20.93 21.27 9.22
C PHE A 129 -20.18 19.93 9.15
N ALA A 130 -19.12 19.84 8.34
CA ALA A 130 -18.27 18.66 8.25
C ALA A 130 -17.61 18.32 9.60
N GLU A 131 -17.16 19.32 10.35
CA GLU A 131 -16.63 19.14 11.71
C GLU A 131 -17.67 18.53 12.66
N THR A 132 -18.91 19.03 12.63
CA THR A 132 -19.98 18.44 13.46
C THR A 132 -20.42 17.06 12.97
N ALA A 133 -20.37 16.81 11.66
CA ALA A 133 -20.72 15.52 11.10
C ALA A 133 -19.70 14.43 11.48
N ALA A 134 -18.41 14.80 11.57
CA ALA A 134 -17.35 13.92 12.01
C ALA A 134 -17.53 13.38 13.43
N ASP A 135 -18.08 14.19 14.35
CA ASP A 135 -18.41 13.75 15.72
C ASP A 135 -19.45 12.61 15.76
N GLU A 136 -20.24 12.45 14.68
CA GLU A 136 -21.44 11.61 14.63
C GLU A 136 -21.34 10.50 13.56
N ALA A 137 -20.22 10.42 12.82
CA ALA A 137 -20.05 9.54 11.67
C ALA A 137 -18.72 8.78 11.72
N ASP A 138 -18.75 7.50 11.32
CA ASP A 138 -17.57 6.65 11.17
C ASP A 138 -16.69 7.14 10.00
N TYR A 139 -17.31 7.68 8.95
CA TYR A 139 -16.62 8.26 7.79
C TYR A 139 -17.02 9.71 7.55
N THR A 140 -16.08 10.57 7.19
CA THR A 140 -16.39 11.94 6.74
C THR A 140 -15.77 12.19 5.38
N ILE A 141 -16.62 12.18 4.35
CA ILE A 141 -16.25 12.43 2.96
C ILE A 141 -16.34 13.92 2.67
N VAL A 142 -15.21 14.55 2.38
CA VAL A 142 -15.12 15.98 2.04
C VAL A 142 -14.73 16.17 0.58
N VAL A 143 -15.56 16.88 -0.19
CA VAL A 143 -15.29 17.18 -1.60
C VAL A 143 -15.15 18.68 -1.79
N GLY A 144 -13.94 19.13 -2.13
CA GLY A 144 -13.68 20.52 -2.50
C GLY A 144 -13.95 20.78 -3.99
N GLU A 145 -14.41 21.99 -4.33
CA GLU A 145 -14.49 22.41 -5.75
C GLU A 145 -13.14 22.87 -6.32
N ASP A 146 -12.21 23.27 -5.44
CA ASP A 146 -10.82 23.62 -5.77
C ASP A 146 -9.93 23.46 -4.52
N TRP A 147 -9.17 22.37 -4.46
CA TRP A 147 -8.22 22.08 -3.37
C TRP A 147 -7.09 23.12 -3.23
N THR A 148 -6.89 23.97 -4.25
CA THR A 148 -5.95 25.10 -4.20
C THR A 148 -6.46 26.24 -3.33
N ILE A 149 -7.78 26.33 -3.11
CA ILE A 149 -8.43 27.44 -2.39
C ILE A 149 -8.74 27.07 -0.93
N ILE A 150 -9.05 25.80 -0.66
CA ILE A 150 -9.30 25.28 0.69
C ILE A 150 -8.26 24.21 1.00
N PRO A 151 -7.20 24.56 1.75
CA PRO A 151 -6.19 23.57 2.11
C PRO A 151 -6.85 22.46 2.94
N LEU A 152 -6.85 21.24 2.41
CA LEU A 152 -7.27 20.00 3.09
C LEU A 152 -6.66 19.92 4.50
N GLU A 153 -5.45 20.46 4.67
CA GLU A 153 -4.74 20.70 5.93
C GLU A 153 -5.64 21.24 7.05
N ASN A 154 -6.45 22.27 6.78
CA ASN A 154 -7.27 22.91 7.80
C ASN A 154 -8.47 22.05 8.20
N LEU A 155 -8.98 21.21 7.29
CA LEU A 155 -10.06 20.29 7.56
C LEU A 155 -9.56 19.12 8.39
N ILE A 156 -8.44 18.49 7.99
CA ILE A 156 -7.76 17.45 8.77
C ILE A 156 -7.52 17.91 10.21
N ALA A 157 -6.95 19.11 10.39
CA ALA A 157 -6.63 19.62 11.73
C ALA A 157 -7.85 19.92 12.62
N ARG A 158 -9.05 20.09 12.05
CA ARG A 158 -10.29 20.36 12.82
C ARG A 158 -11.10 19.10 13.09
N ILE A 159 -11.21 18.23 12.10
CA ILE A 159 -11.95 16.97 12.18
C ILE A 159 -11.24 15.96 13.10
N GLY A 160 -9.89 15.98 13.14
CA GLY A 160 -9.14 15.11 14.04
C GLY A 160 -9.28 13.62 13.70
N GLU A 161 -9.13 12.76 14.72
CA GLU A 161 -9.12 11.28 14.59
C GLU A 161 -10.47 10.65 14.98
N GLU A 162 -11.54 11.45 15.06
CA GLU A 162 -12.86 11.02 15.53
C GLU A 162 -13.66 10.26 14.46
N THR A 163 -13.25 10.37 13.20
CA THR A 163 -13.85 9.79 11.99
C THR A 163 -12.74 9.39 11.02
N GLU A 164 -12.99 8.46 10.10
CA GLU A 164 -12.11 8.22 8.96
C GLU A 164 -12.35 9.30 7.89
N LEU A 165 -11.35 10.16 7.66
CA LEU A 165 -11.48 11.27 6.71
C LEU A 165 -11.22 10.79 5.28
N VAL A 166 -12.22 10.94 4.42
CA VAL A 166 -12.14 10.59 2.99
C VAL A 166 -12.09 11.86 2.14
N ALA A 167 -10.94 12.16 1.54
CA ALA A 167 -10.76 13.34 0.70
C ALA A 167 -11.18 13.08 -0.75
N GLY A 168 -12.13 13.86 -1.28
CA GLY A 168 -12.57 13.74 -2.67
C GLY A 168 -11.52 14.24 -3.67
N VAL A 169 -11.07 13.41 -4.59
CA VAL A 169 -10.02 13.75 -5.56
C VAL A 169 -10.47 13.40 -6.97
N THR A 170 -9.89 14.03 -7.98
CA THR A 170 -10.22 13.78 -9.39
C THR A 170 -9.05 13.18 -10.16
N THR A 171 -7.83 13.25 -9.62
CA THR A 171 -6.63 12.70 -10.24
C THR A 171 -5.72 11.97 -9.23
N PRO A 172 -4.83 11.09 -9.70
CA PRO A 172 -3.84 10.42 -8.85
C PRO A 172 -2.88 11.40 -8.15
N GLU A 173 -2.54 12.53 -8.78
CA GLU A 173 -1.68 13.55 -8.17
C GLU A 173 -2.36 14.25 -6.99
N GLU A 174 -3.67 14.49 -7.09
CA GLU A 174 -4.47 15.00 -5.97
C GLU A 174 -4.55 13.97 -4.84
N ALA A 175 -4.74 12.68 -5.17
CA ALA A 175 -4.71 11.59 -4.19
C ALA A 175 -3.37 11.54 -3.43
N LYS A 176 -2.26 11.65 -4.17
CA LYS A 176 -0.91 11.67 -3.59
C LYS A 176 -0.73 12.85 -2.63
N THR A 177 -1.17 14.02 -3.06
CA THR A 177 -1.13 15.23 -2.22
C THR A 177 -1.95 15.04 -0.95
N ALA A 178 -3.15 14.43 -1.05
CA ALA A 178 -4.01 14.18 0.10
C ALA A 178 -3.35 13.24 1.13
N PHE A 179 -2.74 12.14 0.68
CA PHE A 179 -2.05 11.20 1.56
C PHE A 179 -0.76 11.74 2.21
N GLU A 180 -0.05 12.67 1.55
CA GLU A 180 1.20 13.27 2.04
C GLU A 180 0.98 14.48 2.98
N THR A 181 -0.25 14.99 3.08
CA THR A 181 -0.56 16.24 3.79
C THR A 181 -0.34 16.15 5.31
N LEU A 182 0.37 17.11 5.92
CA LEU A 182 0.57 17.27 7.39
C LEU A 182 1.23 16.10 8.16
N GLU A 183 2.01 15.23 7.52
CA GLU A 183 2.62 14.01 8.14
C GLU A 183 1.60 12.96 8.63
N ILE A 184 0.32 13.33 8.77
CA ILE A 184 -0.82 12.47 9.15
C ILE A 184 -1.55 11.95 7.89
N GLY A 185 -1.70 12.79 6.87
CA GLY A 185 -2.46 12.51 5.64
C GLY A 185 -3.97 12.49 5.84
N SER A 186 -4.75 12.34 4.77
CA SER A 186 -6.10 11.78 4.89
C SER A 186 -6.02 10.27 5.08
N ASP A 187 -6.98 9.69 5.82
CA ASP A 187 -7.08 8.24 5.98
C ASP A 187 -7.47 7.58 4.65
N ALA A 188 -8.28 8.26 3.85
CA ALA A 188 -8.78 7.74 2.59
C ALA A 188 -8.90 8.83 1.52
N VAL A 189 -9.06 8.40 0.27
CA VAL A 189 -9.44 9.29 -0.85
C VAL A 189 -10.64 8.72 -1.60
N LEU A 190 -11.52 9.61 -2.07
CA LEU A 190 -12.64 9.28 -2.95
C LEU A 190 -12.35 9.79 -4.36
N LEU A 191 -11.90 8.92 -5.25
CA LEU A 191 -11.60 9.26 -6.64
C LEU A 191 -12.88 9.41 -7.48
N ASP A 192 -13.03 10.58 -8.09
CA ASP A 192 -14.02 10.85 -9.13
C ASP A 192 -13.38 10.84 -10.54
N SER A 193 -13.22 9.66 -11.16
CA SER A 193 -12.65 9.51 -12.51
C SER A 193 -13.22 8.32 -13.28
N ASP A 194 -13.49 8.53 -14.58
CA ASP A 194 -13.91 7.48 -15.51
C ASP A 194 -12.72 6.78 -16.20
N ASP A 195 -11.49 7.24 -15.95
CA ASP A 195 -10.28 6.69 -16.56
C ASP A 195 -9.75 5.49 -15.74
N PRO A 196 -9.77 4.26 -16.29
CA PRO A 196 -9.21 3.09 -15.60
C PRO A 196 -7.72 3.22 -15.28
N ASP A 197 -6.96 4.01 -16.04
CA ASP A 197 -5.55 4.25 -15.75
C ASP A 197 -5.40 5.11 -14.48
N ALA A 198 -6.23 6.16 -14.33
CA ALA A 198 -6.25 6.99 -13.12
C ALA A 198 -6.69 6.21 -11.88
N ILE A 199 -7.64 5.29 -12.02
CA ILE A 199 -8.05 4.39 -10.92
C ILE A 199 -6.87 3.53 -10.46
N ARG A 200 -6.17 2.89 -11.42
CA ARG A 200 -5.00 2.07 -11.12
C ARG A 200 -3.87 2.87 -10.46
N GLU A 201 -3.53 4.02 -11.01
CA GLU A 201 -2.47 4.88 -10.48
C GLU A 201 -2.81 5.43 -9.07
N THR A 202 -4.10 5.70 -8.79
CA THR A 202 -4.52 6.14 -7.45
C THR A 202 -4.35 5.04 -6.40
N VAL A 203 -4.65 3.77 -6.78
CA VAL A 203 -4.37 2.61 -5.92
C VAL A 203 -2.86 2.43 -5.72
N GLU A 204 -2.05 2.58 -6.78
CA GLU A 204 -0.59 2.53 -6.66
C GLU A 204 -0.06 3.62 -5.71
N VAL A 205 -0.63 4.82 -5.74
CA VAL A 205 -0.31 5.93 -4.83
C VAL A 205 -0.64 5.59 -3.36
N ARG A 206 -1.78 4.95 -3.08
CA ARG A 206 -2.12 4.45 -1.73
C ARG A 206 -1.08 3.43 -1.27
N ASP A 207 -0.81 2.43 -2.10
CA ASP A 207 0.15 1.37 -1.79
C ASP A 207 1.54 1.96 -1.56
N GLU A 208 1.95 2.95 -2.35
CA GLU A 208 3.22 3.68 -2.16
C GLU A 208 3.30 4.41 -0.84
N ALA A 209 2.20 5.03 -0.42
CA ALA A 209 2.16 5.78 0.83
C ALA A 209 2.30 4.87 2.06
N GLU A 210 1.87 3.61 1.97
CA GLU A 210 2.01 2.61 3.05
C GLU A 210 3.38 1.93 3.09
N ARG A 211 4.12 1.94 2.00
CA ARG A 211 5.40 1.22 1.90
C ARG A 211 6.44 1.83 2.84
N GLU A 212 7.10 0.95 3.58
CA GLU A 212 8.32 1.29 4.30
C GLU A 212 9.38 1.77 3.30
N ARG A 213 10.12 2.82 3.67
CA ARG A 213 11.33 3.22 2.96
C ARG A 213 12.54 2.93 3.82
N LEU A 214 13.42 2.08 3.31
CA LEU A 214 14.64 1.68 3.99
C LEU A 214 15.76 2.68 3.72
N GLU A 215 16.51 3.02 4.76
CA GLU A 215 17.81 3.66 4.62
C GLU A 215 18.84 2.60 4.27
N LEU A 216 19.28 2.59 3.01
CA LEU A 216 20.34 1.71 2.53
C LEU A 216 21.67 2.44 2.57
N GLU A 217 22.74 1.71 2.89
CA GLU A 217 24.10 2.22 2.92
C GLU A 217 25.02 1.37 2.06
N TYR A 218 26.21 1.89 1.77
CA TYR A 218 27.24 1.17 1.04
C TYR A 218 28.35 0.76 2.02
N ALA A 219 28.68 -0.54 2.08
CA ALA A 219 29.81 -1.05 2.86
C ALA A 219 31.00 -1.38 1.95
N GLU A 220 32.22 -1.23 2.47
CA GLU A 220 33.44 -1.60 1.75
C GLU A 220 33.57 -3.12 1.66
N VAL A 221 33.82 -3.62 0.45
CA VAL A 221 34.17 -5.02 0.20
C VAL A 221 35.60 -5.27 0.68
N LEU A 222 35.75 -6.03 1.75
CA LEU A 222 37.06 -6.41 2.28
C LEU A 222 37.67 -7.58 1.50
N GLU A 223 36.85 -8.57 1.16
CA GLU A 223 37.31 -9.82 0.55
C GLU A 223 36.20 -10.50 -0.25
N VAL A 224 36.57 -11.02 -1.43
CA VAL A 224 35.74 -11.88 -2.26
C VAL A 224 36.48 -13.20 -2.50
N GLU A 225 36.11 -14.25 -1.75
CA GLU A 225 36.79 -15.55 -1.80
C GLU A 225 35.94 -16.58 -2.56
N ARG A 226 36.54 -17.27 -3.53
CA ARG A 226 35.89 -18.43 -4.16
C ARG A 226 35.87 -19.60 -3.19
N ILE A 227 34.68 -19.99 -2.76
CA ILE A 227 34.50 -21.15 -1.90
C ILE A 227 33.92 -22.35 -2.66
N GLY A 228 33.81 -23.48 -1.97
CA GLY A 228 33.26 -24.71 -2.52
C GLY A 228 31.78 -24.62 -2.91
N SER A 229 31.21 -25.76 -3.26
CA SER A 229 29.78 -25.84 -3.57
C SER A 229 28.95 -25.76 -2.28
N ALA A 230 27.93 -24.91 -2.27
CA ALA A 230 26.89 -24.87 -1.24
C ALA A 230 25.50 -25.04 -1.85
N ASP A 231 24.51 -25.33 -1.02
CA ASP A 231 23.10 -25.34 -1.40
C ASP A 231 22.60 -23.89 -1.46
N ARG A 232 22.23 -23.47 -2.68
CA ARG A 232 21.84 -22.10 -3.02
C ARG A 232 20.35 -22.02 -3.32
N VAL A 233 19.71 -20.98 -2.82
CA VAL A 233 18.29 -20.70 -2.95
C VAL A 233 18.06 -19.65 -4.03
N CYS A 234 17.12 -19.94 -4.93
CA CYS A 234 16.54 -18.96 -5.84
C CYS A 234 15.06 -18.82 -5.48
N ILE A 235 14.60 -17.58 -5.40
CA ILE A 235 13.21 -17.24 -5.16
C ILE A 235 12.61 -16.84 -6.50
N ASP A 236 11.58 -17.55 -6.95
CA ASP A 236 10.73 -17.15 -8.06
C ASP A 236 9.46 -16.52 -7.50
N THR A 237 9.18 -15.27 -7.84
CA THR A 237 8.00 -14.49 -7.45
C THR A 237 6.83 -14.75 -8.40
N GLY A 238 5.61 -14.47 -7.93
CA GLY A 238 4.40 -14.38 -8.75
C GLY A 238 4.32 -13.09 -9.56
N ASN A 239 5.03 -12.04 -9.13
CA ASN A 239 5.09 -10.74 -9.77
C ASN A 239 6.37 -10.60 -10.61
N LEU A 240 6.30 -9.74 -11.64
CA LEU A 240 7.50 -9.26 -12.31
C LEU A 240 8.24 -8.27 -11.40
N LEU A 241 9.55 -8.21 -11.59
CA LEU A 241 10.50 -7.37 -10.89
C LEU A 241 11.13 -6.41 -11.89
N ASP A 242 11.20 -5.15 -11.52
CA ASP A 242 11.83 -4.09 -12.29
C ASP A 242 13.35 -4.17 -12.23
N HIS A 243 13.99 -3.39 -13.09
CA HIS A 243 15.42 -3.51 -13.30
C HIS A 243 16.21 -3.22 -12.02
N ASP A 244 15.87 -2.16 -11.34
CA ASP A 244 16.47 -1.70 -10.08
C ASP A 244 15.96 -2.46 -8.85
N GLU A 245 15.06 -3.42 -9.00
CA GLU A 245 14.54 -4.22 -7.89
C GLU A 245 15.38 -5.47 -7.58
N GLY A 246 15.28 -5.89 -6.32
CA GLY A 246 15.99 -7.02 -5.76
C GLY A 246 15.43 -7.44 -4.40
N MET A 247 16.21 -8.23 -3.67
CA MET A 247 15.91 -8.61 -2.29
C MET A 247 17.13 -8.39 -1.41
N LEU A 248 16.87 -8.07 -0.15
CA LEU A 248 17.87 -7.94 0.90
C LEU A 248 18.13 -9.30 1.54
N VAL A 249 19.39 -9.76 1.47
CA VAL A 249 19.80 -11.10 1.90
C VAL A 249 21.15 -11.09 2.61
N GLY A 250 21.34 -11.86 3.67
CA GLY A 250 22.61 -11.84 4.41
C GLY A 250 22.77 -13.03 5.34
N SER A 251 24.00 -13.38 5.72
CA SER A 251 24.21 -14.45 6.71
C SER A 251 23.83 -14.02 8.12
N MET A 252 23.69 -12.72 8.36
CA MET A 252 23.34 -12.11 9.63
C MET A 252 22.09 -11.25 9.42
N ALA A 253 21.11 -11.33 10.33
CA ALA A 253 19.88 -10.55 10.20
C ALA A 253 20.13 -9.04 10.23
N ARG A 254 21.18 -8.61 10.95
CA ARG A 254 21.61 -7.21 11.08
C ARG A 254 22.25 -6.61 9.82
N GLY A 255 22.61 -7.42 8.84
CA GLY A 255 23.38 -6.98 7.67
C GLY A 255 22.99 -7.75 6.42
N LEU A 256 22.06 -7.17 5.65
CA LEU A 256 21.46 -7.79 4.48
C LEU A 256 21.92 -7.07 3.22
N VAL A 257 22.67 -7.76 2.35
CA VAL A 257 23.12 -7.20 1.08
C VAL A 257 22.02 -7.16 0.05
N PHE A 258 22.05 -6.16 -0.82
CA PHE A 258 21.12 -6.05 -1.93
C PHE A 258 21.53 -6.96 -3.10
N VAL A 259 20.64 -7.87 -3.50
CA VAL A 259 20.81 -8.73 -4.67
C VAL A 259 19.72 -8.45 -5.68
N HIS A 260 20.11 -7.98 -6.87
CA HIS A 260 19.17 -7.68 -7.95
C HIS A 260 18.41 -8.93 -8.42
N ALA A 261 17.21 -8.69 -8.92
CA ALA A 261 16.49 -9.63 -9.77
C ALA A 261 17.27 -9.97 -11.05
N GLU A 262 17.00 -11.14 -11.63
CA GLU A 262 17.56 -11.63 -12.91
C GLU A 262 16.93 -10.89 -14.10
N THR A 263 16.90 -9.55 -14.05
CA THR A 263 16.32 -8.64 -15.06
C THR A 263 17.34 -8.24 -16.12
N ALA A 264 18.62 -8.20 -15.76
CA ALA A 264 19.70 -7.84 -16.68
C ALA A 264 19.81 -8.85 -17.84
N GLU A 265 19.82 -8.33 -19.07
CA GLU A 265 20.09 -9.16 -20.24
C GLU A 265 21.53 -9.69 -20.20
N SER A 266 21.71 -10.97 -20.50
CA SER A 266 23.01 -11.59 -20.71
C SER A 266 23.07 -12.20 -22.10
N PRO A 267 24.21 -12.12 -22.80
CA PRO A 267 24.38 -12.77 -24.10
C PRO A 267 24.31 -14.31 -24.01
N TYR A 268 24.37 -14.88 -22.80
CA TYR A 268 24.43 -16.33 -22.59
C TYR A 268 23.12 -16.93 -22.06
N VAL A 269 22.29 -16.14 -21.37
CA VAL A 269 21.06 -16.60 -20.71
C VAL A 269 19.99 -15.51 -20.79
N ALA A 270 18.77 -15.89 -21.15
CA ALA A 270 17.63 -14.99 -21.12
C ALA A 270 17.30 -14.55 -19.68
N SER A 271 16.92 -13.29 -19.52
CA SER A 271 16.48 -12.75 -18.24
C SER A 271 15.23 -13.49 -17.74
N ARG A 272 15.10 -13.51 -16.41
CA ARG A 272 13.95 -14.04 -15.69
C ARG A 272 13.53 -12.97 -14.70
N PRO A 273 12.77 -11.95 -15.13
CA PRO A 273 12.38 -10.80 -14.32
C PRO A 273 11.34 -11.15 -13.25
N PHE A 274 11.37 -12.37 -12.72
CA PHE A 274 10.57 -12.87 -11.61
C PHE A 274 11.47 -13.67 -10.64
N ARG A 275 12.79 -13.69 -10.85
CA ARG A 275 13.74 -14.52 -10.10
C ARG A 275 14.77 -13.66 -9.41
N VAL A 276 14.96 -13.91 -8.12
CA VAL A 276 16.13 -13.45 -7.38
C VAL A 276 16.99 -14.65 -7.00
N ASN A 277 18.28 -14.53 -7.29
CA ASN A 277 19.26 -15.55 -6.96
C ASN A 277 19.85 -15.28 -5.56
N ALA A 278 19.01 -15.43 -4.56
CA ALA A 278 19.16 -14.91 -3.21
C ALA A 278 20.49 -15.24 -2.51
N GLY A 279 20.80 -16.51 -2.25
CA GLY A 279 21.99 -16.84 -1.45
C GLY A 279 22.04 -18.29 -1.01
N ALA A 280 22.85 -18.60 0.00
CA ALA A 280 22.89 -19.94 0.60
C ALA A 280 21.68 -20.19 1.52
N VAL A 281 21.34 -21.46 1.73
CA VAL A 281 20.17 -21.90 2.54
C VAL A 281 20.11 -21.34 3.98
N HIS A 282 21.23 -20.96 4.56
CA HIS A 282 21.32 -20.39 5.91
C HIS A 282 21.17 -18.87 5.96
N ALA A 283 21.24 -18.18 4.82
CA ALA A 283 21.11 -16.73 4.81
C ALA A 283 19.66 -16.33 5.08
N TYR A 284 19.50 -15.16 5.67
CA TYR A 284 18.22 -14.50 5.88
C TYR A 284 17.78 -13.77 4.62
N VAL A 285 16.48 -13.60 4.49
CA VAL A 285 15.83 -12.60 3.61
C VAL A 285 14.92 -11.72 4.46
N ARG A 286 14.78 -10.44 4.09
CA ARG A 286 13.83 -9.53 4.75
C ARG A 286 12.38 -9.83 4.34
N THR A 287 11.47 -9.77 5.29
CA THR A 287 10.01 -9.92 5.09
C THR A 287 9.32 -8.55 5.19
N PRO A 288 8.09 -8.38 4.66
CA PRO A 288 7.41 -7.08 4.65
C PRO A 288 7.28 -6.41 6.02
N ASP A 289 7.02 -7.17 7.09
CA ASP A 289 6.88 -6.65 8.47
C ASP A 289 8.19 -6.18 9.13
N GLY A 290 9.27 -6.02 8.37
CA GLY A 290 10.61 -5.74 8.90
C GLY A 290 11.29 -6.90 9.62
N GLY A 291 10.69 -8.09 9.57
CA GLY A 291 11.27 -9.33 10.04
C GLY A 291 12.30 -9.94 9.06
N THR A 292 12.85 -11.08 9.46
CA THR A 292 13.68 -11.91 8.59
C THR A 292 13.26 -13.38 8.69
N LYS A 293 13.44 -14.13 7.59
CA LYS A 293 13.27 -15.59 7.54
C LYS A 293 14.52 -16.23 6.94
N TYR A 294 14.84 -17.47 7.33
CA TYR A 294 15.87 -18.20 6.60
C TYR A 294 15.40 -18.51 5.18
N LEU A 295 16.28 -18.39 4.20
CA LEU A 295 15.99 -18.73 2.80
C LEU A 295 15.53 -20.20 2.63
N SER A 296 15.95 -21.10 3.52
CA SER A 296 15.51 -22.50 3.53
C SER A 296 14.11 -22.74 4.08
N GLU A 297 13.52 -21.76 4.78
CA GLU A 297 12.18 -21.85 5.36
C GLU A 297 11.10 -21.37 4.40
N LEU A 298 11.46 -20.57 3.40
CA LEU A 298 10.52 -20.07 2.40
C LEU A 298 9.85 -21.19 1.59
N GLN A 299 8.57 -21.00 1.32
CA GLN A 299 7.71 -21.88 0.56
C GLN A 299 6.84 -21.09 -0.43
N SER A 300 6.14 -21.81 -1.31
CA SER A 300 5.17 -21.18 -2.21
C SER A 300 4.01 -20.60 -1.40
N GLY A 301 3.62 -19.37 -1.71
CA GLY A 301 2.59 -18.61 -0.99
C GLY A 301 3.11 -17.76 0.16
N ASP A 302 4.39 -17.87 0.54
CA ASP A 302 5.01 -16.91 1.46
C ASP A 302 5.17 -15.54 0.79
N GLU A 303 5.18 -14.49 1.59
CA GLU A 303 5.51 -13.13 1.17
C GLU A 303 6.98 -12.81 1.46
N VAL A 304 7.60 -12.08 0.54
CA VAL A 304 8.96 -11.55 0.67
C VAL A 304 8.96 -10.08 0.33
N GLN A 305 9.86 -9.32 0.95
CA GLN A 305 10.01 -7.91 0.64
C GLN A 305 10.93 -7.73 -0.57
N VAL A 306 10.42 -7.07 -1.59
CA VAL A 306 11.19 -6.54 -2.73
C VAL A 306 11.61 -5.13 -2.38
N VAL A 307 12.85 -4.78 -2.72
CA VAL A 307 13.40 -3.44 -2.47
C VAL A 307 14.02 -2.95 -3.78
N ASP A 308 13.87 -1.66 -4.08
CA ASP A 308 14.61 -0.98 -5.15
C ASP A 308 15.96 -0.42 -4.64
N THR A 309 16.80 0.09 -5.54
CA THR A 309 18.08 0.67 -5.12
C THR A 309 17.97 2.01 -4.35
N ASN A 310 16.78 2.60 -4.25
CA ASN A 310 16.49 3.83 -3.51
C ASN A 310 15.90 3.56 -2.12
N GLY A 311 15.72 2.28 -1.76
CA GLY A 311 15.15 1.84 -0.49
C GLY A 311 13.62 1.74 -0.48
N THR A 312 12.94 1.97 -1.60
CA THR A 312 11.49 1.78 -1.71
C THR A 312 11.19 0.29 -1.61
N THR A 313 10.30 -0.10 -0.71
CA THR A 313 9.95 -1.51 -0.51
C THR A 313 8.59 -1.82 -1.10
N ARG A 314 8.32 -3.06 -1.49
CA ARG A 314 6.98 -3.58 -1.75
C ARG A 314 6.94 -5.07 -1.50
N GLU A 315 5.76 -5.66 -1.51
CA GLU A 315 5.59 -7.08 -1.28
C GLU A 315 5.58 -7.86 -2.60
N ALA A 316 6.03 -9.12 -2.54
CA ALA A 316 5.86 -10.08 -3.61
C ALA A 316 5.57 -11.47 -3.07
N ILE A 317 4.65 -12.16 -3.73
CA ILE A 317 4.31 -13.54 -3.38
C ILE A 317 5.36 -14.48 -3.97
N VAL A 318 5.88 -15.40 -3.15
CA VAL A 318 6.77 -16.47 -3.58
C VAL A 318 5.97 -17.50 -4.36
N GLY A 319 6.23 -17.60 -5.67
CA GLY A 319 5.68 -18.67 -6.50
C GLY A 319 6.40 -20.00 -6.28
N ARG A 320 7.73 -19.98 -6.24
CA ARG A 320 8.55 -21.19 -6.05
C ARG A 320 9.91 -20.88 -5.44
N VAL A 321 10.35 -21.74 -4.52
CA VAL A 321 11.72 -21.76 -4.00
C VAL A 321 12.50 -22.91 -4.62
N LYS A 322 13.66 -22.62 -5.20
CA LYS A 322 14.53 -23.62 -5.83
C LYS A 322 15.87 -23.70 -5.10
N ILE A 323 16.17 -24.87 -4.53
CA ILE A 323 17.43 -25.16 -3.85
C ILE A 323 18.30 -26.08 -4.72
N GLU A 324 19.53 -25.65 -5.02
CA GLU A 324 20.49 -26.46 -5.80
C GLU A 324 21.95 -26.19 -5.43
N LYS A 325 22.83 -27.16 -5.70
CA LYS A 325 24.26 -27.04 -5.41
C LYS A 325 24.99 -26.23 -6.47
N ARG A 326 25.64 -25.15 -6.04
CA ARG A 326 26.43 -24.24 -6.91
C ARG A 326 27.72 -23.80 -6.22
N PRO A 327 28.80 -23.54 -6.98
CA PRO A 327 29.97 -22.84 -6.47
C PRO A 327 29.57 -21.45 -5.97
N MET A 328 30.12 -21.02 -4.83
CA MET A 328 29.79 -19.75 -4.20
C MET A 328 31.03 -18.85 -4.06
N PHE A 329 30.79 -17.57 -3.91
CA PHE A 329 31.72 -16.63 -3.29
C PHE A 329 31.33 -16.41 -1.84
N ARG A 330 32.31 -16.30 -0.95
CA ARG A 330 32.17 -15.63 0.34
C ARG A 330 32.55 -14.18 0.15
N VAL A 331 31.63 -13.27 0.49
CA VAL A 331 31.84 -11.83 0.41
C VAL A 331 31.83 -11.29 1.83
N ALA A 332 32.93 -10.66 2.23
CA ALA A 332 33.04 -9.98 3.52
C ALA A 332 33.03 -8.47 3.32
N LEU A 333 32.21 -7.77 4.10
CA LEU A 333 32.03 -6.33 4.03
C LEU A 333 32.31 -5.70 5.40
N GLU A 334 32.69 -4.42 5.38
CA GLU A 334 32.84 -3.58 6.58
C GLU A 334 32.01 -2.30 6.39
N THR A 335 31.11 -2.02 7.33
CA THR A 335 30.32 -0.79 7.36
C THR A 335 31.20 0.40 7.74
N ASP A 336 30.71 1.61 7.52
CA ASP A 336 31.45 2.84 7.88
C ASP A 336 31.75 2.92 9.40
N ASP A 337 30.90 2.32 10.23
CA ASP A 337 31.09 2.21 11.68
C ASP A 337 32.05 1.08 12.11
N GLY A 338 32.64 0.36 11.14
CA GLY A 338 33.64 -0.67 11.35
C GLY A 338 33.05 -2.05 11.66
N ASP A 339 31.77 -2.23 11.43
CA ASP A 339 31.05 -3.47 11.71
C ASP A 339 31.17 -4.46 10.55
N ARG A 340 31.31 -5.74 10.87
CA ARG A 340 31.58 -6.78 9.86
C ARG A 340 30.37 -7.63 9.56
N VAL A 341 30.10 -7.79 8.27
CA VAL A 341 29.03 -8.64 7.75
C VAL A 341 29.57 -9.52 6.64
N GLU A 342 28.97 -10.69 6.47
CA GLU A 342 29.36 -11.61 5.39
C GLU A 342 28.17 -12.33 4.79
N THR A 343 28.30 -12.70 3.52
CA THR A 343 27.28 -13.44 2.79
C THR A 343 27.88 -14.44 1.81
N LEU A 344 27.08 -15.43 1.44
CA LEU A 344 27.41 -16.39 0.39
C LEU A 344 26.52 -16.17 -0.82
N LEU A 345 27.13 -15.71 -1.92
CA LEU A 345 26.45 -15.51 -3.20
C LEU A 345 26.99 -16.47 -4.25
N GLN A 346 26.16 -16.86 -5.22
CA GLN A 346 26.62 -17.78 -6.26
C GLN A 346 27.73 -17.15 -7.10
N ASN A 347 28.77 -17.94 -7.40
CA ASN A 347 29.78 -17.55 -8.37
C ASN A 347 29.24 -17.71 -9.80
N ALA A 348 28.55 -16.67 -10.29
CA ALA A 348 28.09 -16.58 -11.68
C ALA A 348 27.87 -15.13 -12.11
N GLU A 349 28.15 -14.83 -13.39
CA GLU A 349 28.00 -13.49 -13.97
C GLU A 349 26.57 -12.95 -13.96
N THR A 350 25.57 -13.85 -13.85
CA THR A 350 24.14 -13.54 -13.82
C THR A 350 23.69 -13.03 -12.45
N ILE A 351 24.53 -13.15 -11.42
CA ILE A 351 24.25 -12.59 -10.10
C ILE A 351 24.74 -11.15 -10.11
N LYS A 352 23.81 -10.22 -9.93
CA LYS A 352 24.09 -8.80 -9.94
C LYS A 352 23.86 -8.22 -8.54
N VAL A 353 24.80 -7.40 -8.11
CA VAL A 353 24.75 -6.63 -6.86
C VAL A 353 24.78 -5.14 -7.20
N ALA A 354 24.34 -4.28 -6.28
CA ALA A 354 24.39 -2.84 -6.44
C ALA A 354 25.66 -2.28 -5.77
N THR A 355 26.41 -1.47 -6.50
CA THR A 355 27.58 -0.72 -6.02
C THR A 355 27.36 0.76 -6.34
N GLY A 356 28.21 1.66 -5.81
CA GLY A 356 28.15 3.09 -6.08
C GLY A 356 28.43 3.45 -7.55
N GLU A 357 29.04 2.53 -8.30
CA GLU A 357 29.20 2.63 -9.77
C GLU A 357 27.98 2.06 -10.54
N GLY A 358 26.99 1.52 -9.83
CA GLY A 358 25.78 0.92 -10.36
C GLY A 358 25.77 -0.60 -10.27
N ARG A 359 25.05 -1.24 -11.19
CA ARG A 359 24.88 -2.70 -11.18
C ARG A 359 26.17 -3.42 -11.59
N LYS A 360 26.69 -4.29 -10.71
CA LYS A 360 27.92 -5.06 -10.94
C LYS A 360 27.67 -6.57 -10.89
N ALA A 361 28.39 -7.34 -11.72
CA ALA A 361 28.37 -8.80 -11.61
C ALA A 361 29.20 -9.23 -10.40
N ILE A 362 28.72 -10.21 -9.64
CA ILE A 362 29.48 -10.70 -8.48
C ILE A 362 30.85 -11.30 -8.85
N THR A 363 31.02 -11.76 -10.09
CA THR A 363 32.28 -12.27 -10.62
C THR A 363 33.34 -11.20 -10.86
N ASP A 364 32.90 -9.94 -10.97
CA ASP A 364 33.74 -8.79 -11.23
C ASP A 364 33.93 -7.93 -9.96
N LEU A 365 33.31 -8.32 -8.84
CA LEU A 365 33.45 -7.66 -7.54
C LEU A 365 34.82 -8.01 -6.92
N GLU A 366 35.53 -6.99 -6.44
CA GLU A 366 36.87 -7.09 -5.88
C GLU A 366 36.96 -6.32 -4.54
N ALA A 367 38.02 -6.56 -3.77
CA ALA A 367 38.25 -5.81 -2.54
C ALA A 367 38.49 -4.32 -2.84
N GLY A 368 37.89 -3.45 -2.03
CA GLY A 368 37.88 -2.00 -2.22
C GLY A 368 36.73 -1.47 -3.09
N ASP A 369 35.93 -2.35 -3.70
CA ASP A 369 34.60 -1.97 -4.17
C ASP A 369 33.68 -1.70 -2.98
N ASP A 370 32.53 -1.08 -3.23
CA ASP A 370 31.46 -0.90 -2.26
C ASP A 370 30.22 -1.70 -2.67
N LEU A 371 29.38 -2.06 -1.69
CA LEU A 371 28.19 -2.87 -1.93
C LEU A 371 27.00 -2.37 -1.10
N LEU A 372 25.86 -2.19 -1.76
CA LEU A 372 24.63 -1.71 -1.14
C LEU A 372 24.06 -2.77 -0.19
N LEU A 373 23.78 -2.37 1.05
CA LEU A 373 23.15 -3.20 2.05
C LEU A 373 22.13 -2.41 2.87
N TYR A 374 21.30 -3.16 3.57
CA TYR A 374 20.55 -2.69 4.72
C TYR A 374 21.25 -3.18 5.99
N TYR A 375 21.54 -2.25 6.90
CA TYR A 375 22.21 -2.53 8.16
C TYR A 375 21.38 -2.00 9.33
N GLU A 376 21.22 -2.80 10.39
CA GLU A 376 20.63 -2.37 11.65
C GLU A 376 21.57 -2.75 12.80
N ASP A 377 21.95 -1.78 13.63
CA ASP A 377 22.80 -2.00 14.83
C ASP A 377 22.18 -3.00 15.83
N THR A 378 20.86 -3.19 15.80
CA THR A 378 20.13 -4.01 16.77
C THR A 378 19.66 -5.31 16.12
N ALA A 379 20.20 -6.45 16.56
CA ALA A 379 19.78 -7.77 16.10
C ALA A 379 18.30 -8.02 16.46
N ARG A 380 17.40 -7.99 15.47
CA ARG A 380 16.01 -8.43 15.63
C ARG A 380 15.94 -9.95 15.48
N HIS A 381 15.49 -10.66 16.51
CA HIS A 381 15.22 -12.10 16.43
C HIS A 381 13.71 -12.31 16.63
N PHE A 382 13.02 -12.80 15.59
CA PHE A 382 11.55 -12.97 15.57
C PHE A 382 10.72 -11.69 15.73
N GLY A 383 11.12 -10.58 15.09
CA GLY A 383 10.27 -9.38 14.99
C GLY A 383 10.17 -8.52 16.26
N GLU A 384 10.79 -8.92 17.38
CA GLU A 384 10.93 -8.08 18.58
C GLU A 384 12.37 -7.56 18.70
N ALA A 385 12.50 -6.27 19.03
CA ALA A 385 13.79 -5.65 19.36
C ALA A 385 14.26 -6.17 20.72
N VAL A 386 15.15 -7.16 20.71
CA VAL A 386 15.77 -7.69 21.93
C VAL A 386 17.25 -7.33 21.90
N GLU A 387 17.75 -6.69 22.95
CA GLU A 387 19.19 -6.63 23.24
C GLU A 387 19.68 -8.05 23.65
N GLU A 388 19.65 -9.01 22.73
CA GLU A 388 20.21 -10.33 22.94
C GLU A 388 21.65 -10.38 22.44
N SER A 389 22.56 -10.92 23.27
CA SER A 389 23.96 -11.14 22.89
C SER A 389 24.07 -12.35 21.97
N ILE A 390 23.72 -12.18 20.70
CA ILE A 390 23.87 -13.21 19.67
C ILE A 390 25.28 -13.12 19.08
N ILE A 391 25.98 -14.25 19.00
CA ILE A 391 27.29 -14.35 18.34
C ILE A 391 27.13 -15.20 17.08
N GLU A 392 26.93 -14.54 15.94
CA GLU A 392 27.01 -15.14 14.60
C GLU A 392 28.49 -15.09 14.15
N LYS A 393 29.00 -16.17 13.52
CA LYS A 393 30.43 -16.34 13.20
C LYS A 393 30.69 -16.84 11.79
#